data_AF-A0A2D9J4A7-F1
#
_entry.id   AF-A0A2D9J4A7-F1
#
_cell.length_a   1.000
_cell.length_b   1.000
_cell.length_c   1.000
_cell.angle_alpha   90.00
_cell.angle_beta   90.00
_cell.angle_gamma   90.00
#
_symmetry.space_group_name_H-M   'P 1'
#
loop_
_entity.id
_entity.type
_entity.pdbx_description
1 polymer ?
#
loop_
_entity_poly.entity_id
_entity_poly.type
_entity_poly.pdbx_seq_one_letter_code
_entity_poly.pdbx_strand_id
1 'polypeptide(L)'
;SNVLGEQTWIEGWQAGFDGCGAPVAPHDGTNPATYSFDESSGLLTISGLGAYIGLPKATNSGEINNPVNAASSITYIVDLVDDSTAIIDIEAGSGVWWRYKLVKN
;
A
#
# COMPACT_ATOMS: atom_id res chain seq x y z
N SER A 1 -1.18 -13.23 1.91
CA SER A 1 -2.25 -12.31 1.47
C SER A 1 -2.05 -10.98 2.17
N ASN A 2 -2.54 -9.88 1.58
CA ASN A 2 -2.61 -8.61 2.29
C ASN A 2 -3.77 -8.68 3.30
N VAL A 3 -3.49 -8.55 4.59
CA VAL A 3 -4.53 -8.70 5.63
C VAL A 3 -5.12 -7.33 5.92
N LEU A 4 -6.34 -7.12 5.45
CA LEU A 4 -7.12 -5.91 5.65
C LEU A 4 -8.18 -6.16 6.73
N GLY A 5 -8.60 -5.09 7.42
CA GLY A 5 -9.76 -5.14 8.30
C GLY A 5 -11.08 -5.17 7.51
N GLU A 6 -12.21 -5.05 8.22
CA GLU A 6 -13.53 -4.96 7.59
C GLU A 6 -13.69 -3.72 6.69
N GLN A 7 -12.90 -2.68 6.96
CA GLN A 7 -12.92 -1.43 6.23
C GLN A 7 -11.52 -0.94 5.88
N THR A 8 -11.42 -0.31 4.72
CA THR A 8 -10.26 0.48 4.27
C THR A 8 -10.77 1.76 3.60
N TRP A 9 -9.86 2.70 3.34
CA TRP A 9 -10.18 3.81 2.44
C TRP A 9 -10.32 3.28 1.02
N ILE A 10 -11.47 3.50 0.42
CA ILE A 10 -11.75 3.19 -0.98
C ILE A 10 -11.88 4.49 -1.77
N GLU A 11 -11.37 4.46 -2.99
CA GLU A 11 -11.48 5.57 -3.93
C GLU A 11 -12.71 5.41 -4.82
N GLY A 12 -13.19 6.51 -5.39
CA GLY A 12 -14.37 6.53 -6.27
C GLY A 12 -14.24 5.61 -7.48
N TRP A 13 -13.04 5.39 -7.98
CA TRP A 13 -12.79 4.45 -9.08
C TRP A 13 -12.85 2.97 -8.67
N GLN A 14 -12.83 2.66 -7.37
CA GLN A 14 -13.00 1.29 -6.85
C GLN A 14 -14.47 0.94 -6.67
N ALA A 15 -15.26 1.85 -6.10
CA ALA A 15 -16.61 1.53 -5.63
C ALA A 15 -17.69 2.60 -5.93
N GLY A 16 -17.35 3.62 -6.72
CA GLY A 16 -18.25 4.73 -7.06
C GLY A 16 -18.36 5.84 -6.01
N PHE A 17 -17.61 5.76 -4.91
CA PHE A 17 -17.51 6.80 -3.88
C PHE A 17 -16.16 6.79 -3.17
N ASP A 18 -15.78 7.94 -2.58
CA ASP A 18 -14.61 8.07 -1.70
C ASP A 18 -15.04 7.91 -0.23
N GLY A 19 -14.38 7.03 0.52
CA GLY A 19 -14.65 6.89 1.95
C GLY A 19 -14.24 5.55 2.54
N CYS A 20 -14.64 5.29 3.78
CA CYS A 20 -14.44 3.99 4.42
C CYS A 20 -15.43 2.97 3.87
N GLY A 21 -14.95 1.81 3.44
CA GLY A 21 -15.77 0.71 2.96
C GLY A 21 -15.01 -0.61 2.87
N ALA A 22 -15.72 -1.67 2.47
CA ALA A 22 -15.11 -2.98 2.26
C ALA A 22 -14.01 -2.89 1.18
N PRO A 23 -12.85 -3.55 1.36
CA PRO A 23 -11.81 -3.60 0.34
C PRO A 23 -12.33 -4.15 -1.01
N VAL A 24 -11.80 -3.62 -2.12
CA VAL A 24 -12.25 -3.94 -3.49
C VAL A 24 -11.12 -4.50 -4.33
N ALA A 25 -11.36 -5.62 -5.01
CA ALA A 25 -10.42 -6.26 -5.93
C ALA A 25 -9.85 -5.25 -6.96
N PRO A 26 -8.55 -5.32 -7.29
CA PRO A 26 -7.56 -6.29 -6.81
C PRO A 26 -6.90 -5.90 -5.46
N HIS A 27 -7.33 -4.80 -4.83
CA HIS A 27 -6.77 -4.29 -3.57
C HIS A 27 -7.50 -4.81 -2.32
N ASP A 28 -8.14 -5.98 -2.43
CA ASP A 28 -8.94 -6.60 -1.35
C ASP A 28 -8.19 -7.66 -0.56
N GLY A 29 -6.91 -7.90 -0.88
CA GLY A 29 -6.08 -8.88 -0.19
C GLY A 29 -6.34 -10.35 -0.57
N THR A 30 -7.25 -10.61 -1.52
CA THR A 30 -7.53 -11.98 -2.01
C THR A 30 -6.38 -12.54 -2.85
N ASN A 31 -5.62 -11.68 -3.53
CA ASN A 31 -4.42 -12.08 -4.26
C ASN A 31 -3.30 -12.50 -3.29
N PRO A 32 -2.54 -13.57 -3.62
CA PRO A 32 -1.33 -13.92 -2.90
C PRO A 32 -0.35 -12.75 -2.88
N ALA A 33 0.28 -12.53 -1.72
CA ALA A 33 1.27 -11.49 -1.55
C ALA A 33 2.38 -11.97 -0.62
N THR A 34 3.61 -11.54 -0.91
CA THR A 34 4.84 -11.77 -0.15
C THR A 34 5.56 -10.46 0.09
N TYR A 35 6.53 -10.44 1.02
CA TYR A 35 7.38 -9.27 1.24
C TYR A 35 8.84 -9.68 1.45
N SER A 36 9.74 -8.74 1.17
CA SER A 36 11.15 -8.78 1.56
C SER A 36 11.53 -7.45 2.20
N PHE A 37 12.20 -7.50 3.34
CA PHE A 37 12.68 -6.31 4.04
C PHE A 37 14.20 -6.39 4.19
N ASP A 38 14.90 -5.36 3.74
CA ASP A 38 16.32 -5.15 3.99
C ASP A 38 16.48 -4.13 5.11
N GLU A 39 16.77 -4.63 6.31
CA GLU A 39 16.97 -3.80 7.50
C GLU A 39 18.11 -2.78 7.36
N SER A 40 19.11 -3.06 6.52
CA SER A 40 20.27 -2.16 6.36
C SER A 40 19.95 -0.91 5.54
N SER A 41 19.03 -1.04 4.58
CA SER A 41 18.60 0.07 3.72
C SER A 41 17.20 0.61 4.07
N GLY A 42 16.46 -0.09 4.92
CA GLY A 42 15.06 0.20 5.22
C GLY A 42 14.12 -0.10 4.04
N LEU A 43 14.58 -0.78 3.00
CA LEU A 43 13.76 -1.06 1.82
C LEU A 43 12.85 -2.26 2.06
N LEU A 44 11.54 -2.00 2.01
CA LEU A 44 10.50 -3.01 2.02
C LEU A 44 9.92 -3.14 0.62
N THR A 45 10.05 -4.31 0.00
CA THR A 45 9.37 -4.63 -1.24
C THR A 45 8.25 -5.62 -0.96
N ILE A 46 7.03 -5.25 -1.33
CA ILE A 46 5.89 -6.16 -1.35
C ILE A 46 5.65 -6.62 -2.79
N SER A 47 5.28 -7.88 -2.96
CA SER A 47 4.97 -8.47 -4.26
C SER A 47 3.63 -9.18 -4.21
N GLY A 48 2.77 -8.91 -5.19
CA GLY A 48 1.39 -9.38 -5.28
C GLY A 48 0.50 -8.34 -5.96
N LEU A 49 -0.33 -8.76 -6.90
CA LEU A 49 -1.22 -7.84 -7.63
C LEU A 49 -2.18 -7.13 -6.66
N GLY A 50 -2.10 -5.80 -6.60
CA GLY A 50 -2.93 -4.98 -5.73
C GLY A 50 -2.53 -5.06 -4.25
N ALA A 51 -1.38 -5.62 -3.90
CA ALA A 51 -0.82 -5.50 -2.54
C ALA A 51 -0.34 -4.05 -2.30
N TYR A 52 -0.60 -3.51 -1.11
CA TYR A 52 -0.21 -2.14 -0.73
C TYR A 52 -0.06 -2.01 0.79
N ILE A 53 0.62 -0.96 1.22
CA ILE A 53 0.62 -0.44 2.59
C ILE A 53 0.01 0.97 2.56
N GLY A 54 -0.82 1.30 3.55
CA GLY A 54 -1.47 2.60 3.64
C GLY A 54 -2.66 2.73 2.69
N LEU A 55 -2.44 3.29 1.50
CA LEU A 55 -3.51 3.59 0.53
C LEU A 55 -3.39 2.75 -0.75
N PRO A 56 -4.51 2.22 -1.30
CA PRO A 56 -4.49 1.35 -2.47
C PRO A 56 -4.09 2.06 -3.77
N LYS A 57 -4.18 3.39 -3.83
CA LYS A 57 -3.90 4.16 -5.05
C LYS A 57 -2.42 4.46 -5.30
N ALA A 58 -1.58 4.40 -4.27
CA ALA A 58 -0.19 4.82 -4.37
C ALA A 58 0.69 3.66 -4.85
N THR A 59 1.36 3.84 -5.99
CA THR A 59 2.33 2.89 -6.54
C THR A 59 3.64 3.59 -6.86
N ASN A 60 4.74 2.86 -7.07
CA ASN A 60 6.00 3.50 -7.48
C ASN A 60 5.96 4.18 -8.86
N SER A 61 4.89 3.97 -9.63
CA SER A 61 4.67 4.64 -10.93
C SER A 61 3.77 5.87 -10.83
N GLY A 62 3.20 6.17 -9.67
CA GLY A 62 2.22 7.23 -9.49
C GLY A 62 0.95 6.79 -8.77
N GLU A 63 0.01 7.73 -8.69
CA GLU A 63 -1.37 7.46 -8.30
C GLU A 63 -2.13 6.76 -9.44
N ILE A 64 -2.80 5.67 -9.13
CA ILE A 64 -3.70 4.98 -10.06
C ILE A 64 -5.14 5.46 -9.89
N ASN A 65 -5.90 5.44 -10.98
CA ASN A 65 -7.31 5.79 -11.03
C ASN A 65 -8.17 4.69 -11.69
N ASN A 66 -7.61 3.50 -11.88
CA ASN A 66 -8.28 2.37 -12.51
C ASN A 66 -7.70 1.06 -11.95
N PRO A 67 -8.53 0.07 -11.58
CA PRO A 67 -8.05 -1.21 -11.06
C PRO A 67 -7.09 -1.97 -11.99
N VAL A 68 -7.18 -1.76 -13.32
CA VAL A 68 -6.28 -2.42 -14.29
C VAL A 68 -4.83 -1.97 -14.16
N ASN A 69 -4.58 -0.82 -13.52
CA ASN A 69 -3.26 -0.26 -13.30
C ASN A 69 -2.65 -0.70 -11.96
N ALA A 70 -3.31 -1.61 -11.22
CA ALA A 70 -2.80 -2.12 -9.96
C ALA A 70 -1.39 -2.72 -10.13
N ALA A 71 -0.48 -2.32 -9.26
CA ALA A 71 0.89 -2.80 -9.28
C ALA A 71 0.97 -4.26 -8.79
N SER A 72 1.93 -5.01 -9.34
CA SER A 72 2.30 -6.35 -8.85
C SER A 72 3.50 -6.32 -7.88
N SER A 73 4.16 -5.17 -7.75
CA SER A 73 5.26 -4.95 -6.83
C SER A 73 5.28 -3.48 -6.42
N ILE A 74 5.47 -3.20 -5.14
CA ILE A 74 5.65 -1.85 -4.61
C ILE A 74 6.81 -1.87 -3.60
N THR A 75 7.70 -0.89 -3.69
CA THR A 75 8.81 -0.65 -2.77
C THR A 75 8.53 0.58 -1.93
N TYR A 76 8.77 0.45 -0.63
CA TYR A 76 8.67 1.48 0.39
C TYR A 76 10.02 1.65 1.07
N ILE A 77 10.27 2.84 1.61
CA ILE A 77 11.30 3.05 2.63
C ILE A 77 10.59 3.03 3.98
N VAL A 78 11.10 2.20 4.90
CA VAL A 78 10.51 1.97 6.22
C VAL A 78 11.53 2.33 7.28
N ASP A 79 11.14 3.26 8.14
CA ASP A 79 11.85 3.61 9.36
C ASP A 79 11.08 3.04 10.56
N LEU A 80 11.67 2.07 11.25
CA LEU A 80 11.08 1.42 12.41
C LEU A 80 11.35 2.29 13.65
N VAL A 81 10.30 2.95 14.16
CA VAL A 81 10.40 3.87 15.29
C VAL A 81 10.40 3.11 16.61
N ASP A 82 9.51 2.12 16.73
CA ASP A 82 9.38 1.23 17.87
C ASP A 82 8.65 -0.06 17.46
N ASP A 83 8.42 -0.97 18.40
CA ASP A 83 7.78 -2.28 18.17
C ASP A 83 6.36 -2.21 17.56
N SER A 84 5.73 -1.03 17.59
CA SER A 84 4.36 -0.78 17.14
C SER A 84 4.25 0.33 16.11
N THR A 85 5.31 1.09 15.83
CA THR A 85 5.26 2.29 15.01
C THR A 85 6.33 2.25 13.93
N ALA A 86 5.92 2.51 12.69
CA ALA A 86 6.82 2.73 11.57
C ALA A 86 6.46 4.02 10.82
N ILE A 87 7.46 4.69 10.27
CA ILE A 87 7.27 5.71 9.23
C ILE A 87 7.48 5.03 7.90
N ILE A 88 6.50 5.20 7.01
CA ILE A 88 6.50 4.60 5.69
C ILE A 88 6.57 5.73 4.67
N ASP A 89 7.54 5.63 3.77
CA ASP A 89 7.70 6.49 2.61
C ASP A 89 7.49 5.68 1.33
N ILE A 90 6.79 6.27 0.37
CA ILE A 90 6.66 5.76 -0.99
C ILE A 90 6.96 6.89 -1.98
N GLU A 91 7.79 6.61 -2.97
CA GLU A 91 7.92 7.46 -4.15
C GLU A 91 6.73 7.18 -5.08
N ALA A 92 5.65 7.94 -4.94
CA ALA A 92 4.43 7.83 -5.73
C ALA A 92 4.60 8.46 -7.13
N GLY A 93 5.57 7.94 -7.88
CA GLY A 93 6.05 8.51 -9.14
C GLY A 93 7.28 9.38 -8.95
N SER A 94 8.04 9.56 -10.03
CA SER A 94 9.37 10.20 -10.00
C SER A 94 9.38 11.54 -9.26
N GLY A 95 10.11 11.61 -8.15
CA GLY A 95 10.27 12.80 -7.31
C GLY A 95 9.07 13.17 -6.44
N VAL A 96 7.97 12.40 -6.48
CA VAL A 96 6.77 12.63 -5.66
C VAL A 96 6.79 11.67 -4.49
N TRP A 97 6.92 12.19 -3.28
CA TRP A 97 7.06 11.38 -2.06
C TRP A 97 5.88 11.56 -1.13
N TRP A 98 5.30 10.44 -0.70
CA TRP A 98 4.26 10.39 0.31
C TRP A 98 4.81 9.73 1.56
N ARG A 99 4.45 10.29 2.71
CA ARG A 99 4.86 9.81 4.03
C ARG A 99 3.64 9.59 4.91
N TYR A 100 3.59 8.46 5.58
CA TYR A 100 2.57 8.21 6.60
C TYR A 100 3.14 7.42 7.78
N LYS A 101 2.53 7.62 8.95
CA LYS A 101 2.83 6.87 10.17
C LYS A 101 1.93 5.65 10.22
N LEU A 102 2.51 4.46 10.23
CA LEU A 102 1.82 3.21 10.44
C LEU A 102 1.93 2.83 11.91
N VAL A 103 0.79 2.59 12.57
CA VAL A 103 0.72 2.13 13.95
C VAL A 103 0.03 0.78 13.97
N LYS A 104 0.65 -0.20 14.60
CA LYS A 104 0.08 -1.52 14.87
C LYS A 104 -1.00 -1.36 15.95
N ASN A 105 -2.21 -1.82 15.64
CA ASN A 105 -3.30 -1.92 16.61
C ASN A 105 -3.15 -3.13 17.54
#